data_AF-A0A1V9ZVF7-F1
#
_entry.id   AF-A0A1V9ZVF7-F1
#
_cell.length_a   1.000
_cell.length_b   1.000
_cell.length_c   1.000
_cell.angle_alpha   90.00
_cell.angle_beta   90.00
_cell.angle_gamma   90.00
#
_symmetry.space_group_name_H-M   'P 1'
#
loop_
_entity.id
_entity.type
_entity.pdbx_description
1 polymer ?
#
loop_
_entity_poly.entity_id
_entity_poly.type
_entity_poly.pdbx_seq_one_letter_code
_entity_poly.pdbx_strand_id
1 'polypeptide(L)'
;MEQLNTPEDMAKALAFVDKSYALAKRCMELKQYGCAFRILVKIEATTRLIAKESRRGILSKVNQKPSQHDIDNQDEEKDNTKHRRKVSFSDDVHVGEAQDIDRSVSPVAPPSVEEMLFVRASRDIPTQNYSMYWTLDAST
;
A
#
# COMPACT_ATOMS: atom_id res chain seq x y z
N MET A 1 10.21 -17.96 16.28
CA MET A 1 9.47 -17.02 15.41
C MET A 1 8.61 -17.85 14.48
N GLU A 2 7.33 -18.01 14.82
CA GLU A 2 6.40 -18.92 14.15
C GLU A 2 6.20 -18.50 12.69
N GLN A 3 6.41 -19.44 11.77
CA GLN A 3 6.15 -19.25 10.35
C GLN A 3 4.66 -19.56 10.10
N LEU A 4 3.95 -18.67 9.41
CA LEU A 4 2.58 -18.88 8.96
C LEU A 4 2.60 -19.80 7.74
N ASN A 5 2.65 -21.11 7.97
CA ASN A 5 2.88 -22.09 6.90
C ASN A 5 1.59 -22.67 6.31
N THR A 6 0.45 -22.54 6.99
CA THR A 6 -0.84 -23.06 6.51
C THR A 6 -1.83 -21.92 6.22
N PRO A 7 -2.77 -22.10 5.27
CA PRO A 7 -3.82 -21.11 5.02
C PRO A 7 -4.74 -20.91 6.24
N GLU A 8 -4.89 -21.94 7.08
CA GLU A 8 -5.63 -21.86 8.33
C GLU A 8 -4.94 -20.94 9.35
N ASP A 9 -3.61 -21.02 9.46
CA ASP A 9 -2.83 -20.12 10.32
C ASP A 9 -2.91 -18.67 9.82
N MET A 10 -2.96 -18.46 8.50
CA MET A 10 -3.14 -17.13 7.92
C MET A 10 -4.52 -16.56 8.27
N ALA A 11 -5.59 -17.36 8.21
CA ALA A 11 -6.93 -16.95 8.61
C ALA A 11 -7.01 -16.63 10.11
N LYS A 12 -6.38 -17.45 10.96
CA LYS A 12 -6.26 -17.20 12.41
C LYS A 12 -5.49 -15.92 12.70
N ALA A 13 -4.40 -15.66 11.98
CA ALA A 13 -3.61 -14.45 12.13
C ALA A 13 -4.39 -13.18 11.74
N LEU A 14 -5.16 -13.24 10.65
CA LEU A 14 -6.06 -12.15 10.25
C LEU A 14 -7.15 -11.91 11.30
N ALA A 15 -7.82 -12.96 11.77
CA ALA A 15 -8.84 -12.84 12.82
C ALA A 15 -8.26 -12.30 14.14
N PHE A 16 -7.02 -12.69 14.48
CA PHE A 16 -6.30 -12.13 15.63
C PHE A 16 -6.07 -10.63 15.46
N VAL A 17 -5.63 -10.18 14.29
CA VAL A 17 -5.39 -8.76 14.00
C VAL A 17 -6.68 -7.97 14.16
N ASP A 18 -7.78 -8.40 13.54
CA ASP A 18 -9.06 -7.70 13.60
C ASP A 18 -9.60 -7.59 15.04
N LYS A 19 -9.61 -8.72 15.77
CA LYS A 19 -10.08 -8.75 17.16
C LYS A 19 -9.20 -7.91 18.09
N SER A 20 -7.88 -7.97 17.89
CA SER A 20 -6.93 -7.19 18.68
C SER A 20 -7.05 -5.70 18.39
N TYR A 21 -7.34 -5.32 17.14
CA TYR A 21 -7.54 -3.92 16.76
C TYR A 21 -8.77 -3.32 17.44
N ALA A 22 -9.89 -4.05 17.45
CA ALA A 22 -11.08 -3.65 18.18
C ALA A 22 -10.81 -3.48 19.69
N LEU A 23 -10.02 -4.38 20.28
CA LEU A 23 -9.60 -4.27 21.68
C LEU A 23 -8.71 -3.05 21.93
N ALA A 24 -7.74 -2.80 21.05
CA ALA A 24 -6.86 -1.63 21.15
C ALA A 24 -7.65 -0.33 21.07
N LYS A 25 -8.63 -0.24 20.14
CA LYS A 25 -9.54 0.92 20.01
C LYS A 25 -10.32 1.16 21.31
N ARG A 26 -10.88 0.10 21.91
CA ARG A 26 -11.56 0.18 23.21
C ARG A 26 -10.62 0.63 24.35
N CYS A 27 -9.38 0.16 24.38
CA CYS A 27 -8.39 0.63 25.36
C CYS A 27 -8.04 2.12 25.19
N MET A 28 -8.00 2.62 23.95
CA MET A 28 -7.79 4.05 23.68
C MET A 28 -8.96 4.90 24.17
N GLU A 29 -10.20 4.47 23.95
CA GLU A 29 -11.42 5.15 24.43
C GLU A 29 -11.45 5.25 25.97
N LEU A 30 -11.00 4.19 26.66
CA LEU A 30 -10.88 4.15 28.12
C LEU A 30 -9.64 4.87 28.66
N LYS A 31 -8.87 5.57 27.82
CA LYS A 31 -7.60 6.24 28.16
C LYS A 31 -6.54 5.30 28.76
N GLN A 32 -6.62 4.01 28.48
CA GLN A 32 -5.66 2.99 28.91
C GLN A 32 -4.54 2.84 27.86
N TYR A 33 -3.80 3.92 27.63
CA TYR A 33 -2.83 4.01 26.52
C TYR A 33 -1.75 2.92 26.57
N GLY A 34 -1.20 2.63 27.75
CA GLY A 34 -0.20 1.57 27.90
C GLY A 34 -0.71 0.17 27.53
N CYS A 35 -2.01 -0.09 27.71
CA CYS A 35 -2.62 -1.34 27.25
C CYS A 35 -2.77 -1.35 25.73
N ALA A 36 -3.29 -0.26 25.16
CA ALA A 36 -3.46 -0.11 23.72
C ALA A 36 -2.11 -0.26 22.97
N PHE A 37 -1.05 0.39 23.43
CA PHE A 37 0.28 0.30 22.81
C PHE A 37 0.82 -1.13 22.81
N ARG A 38 0.71 -1.87 23.91
CA ARG A 38 1.15 -3.27 23.97
C ARG A 38 0.40 -4.17 22.98
N ILE A 39 -0.89 -3.92 22.79
CA ILE A 39 -1.71 -4.67 21.82
C ILE A 39 -1.28 -4.30 20.39
N LEU A 40 -1.10 -3.01 20.12
CA LEU A 40 -0.70 -2.50 18.81
C LEU A 40 0.68 -3.02 18.37
N VAL A 41 1.65 -3.14 19.27
CA VAL A 41 2.96 -3.76 18.98
C VAL A 41 2.80 -5.21 18.53
N LYS A 42 1.91 -5.99 19.17
CA LYS A 42 1.63 -7.38 18.75
C LYS A 42 0.94 -7.42 17.38
N ILE A 43 -0.02 -6.53 17.15
CA ILE A 43 -0.70 -6.41 15.84
C ILE A 43 0.32 -6.10 14.74
N GLU A 44 1.26 -5.19 14.97
CA GLU A 44 2.28 -4.83 14.00
C GLU A 44 3.16 -6.03 13.65
N ALA A 45 3.66 -6.74 14.67
CA ALA A 45 4.47 -7.95 14.47
C ALA A 45 3.71 -9.01 13.63
N THR A 46 2.44 -9.28 13.96
CA THR A 46 1.61 -10.23 13.22
C THR A 46 1.34 -9.76 11.79
N THR A 47 1.06 -8.47 11.58
CA THR A 47 0.82 -7.90 10.26
C THR A 47 2.05 -8.02 9.36
N ARG A 48 3.26 -7.81 9.92
CA ARG A 48 4.52 -8.02 9.20
C ARG A 48 4.69 -9.48 8.77
N LEU A 49 4.30 -10.45 9.60
CA LEU A 49 4.33 -11.88 9.25
C LEU A 49 3.35 -12.19 8.12
N ILE A 50 2.12 -11.70 8.19
CA ILE A 50 1.10 -11.87 7.14
C ILE A 50 1.60 -11.28 5.82
N ALA A 51 2.16 -10.06 5.84
CA ALA A 51 2.68 -9.41 4.64
C ALA A 51 3.84 -10.18 4.01
N LYS A 52 4.75 -10.71 4.83
CA LYS A 52 5.84 -11.57 4.37
C LYS A 52 5.32 -12.83 3.69
N GLU A 53 4.31 -13.46 4.29
CA GLU A 53 3.73 -14.69 3.76
C GLU A 53 2.95 -14.47 2.46
N SER A 54 2.11 -13.42 2.43
CA SER A 54 1.38 -13.02 1.22
C SER A 54 2.36 -12.76 0.05
N ARG A 55 3.46 -12.04 0.32
CA ARG A 55 4.51 -11.80 -0.68
C ARG A 55 5.18 -13.10 -1.14
N ARG A 56 5.46 -14.05 -0.23
CA ARG A 56 6.01 -15.37 -0.56
C ARG A 56 5.07 -16.13 -1.52
N GLY A 57 3.78 -16.15 -1.21
CA GLY A 57 2.76 -16.77 -2.06
C GLY A 57 2.65 -16.14 -3.45
N ILE A 58 2.72 -14.80 -3.54
CA ILE A 58 2.71 -14.08 -4.83
C ILE A 58 3.96 -14.42 -5.65
N LEU A 59 5.16 -14.35 -5.05
CA LEU A 59 6.41 -14.65 -5.74
C LEU A 59 6.46 -16.09 -6.26
N SER A 60 5.96 -17.05 -5.48
CA SER A 60 5.83 -18.44 -5.93
C SER A 60 4.95 -18.58 -7.16
N LYS A 61 3.86 -17.82 -7.26
CA LYS A 61 2.94 -17.84 -8.41
C LYS A 61 3.53 -17.13 -9.63
N VAL A 62 4.29 -16.06 -9.42
CA VAL A 62 4.96 -15.31 -10.51
C VAL A 62 6.09 -16.13 -11.12
N ASN A 63 6.92 -16.77 -10.29
CA ASN A 63 8.04 -17.60 -10.75
C ASN A 63 7.60 -18.91 -11.42
N GLN A 64 6.33 -19.31 -11.27
CA GLN A 64 5.76 -20.48 -11.95
C GLN A 64 5.15 -20.16 -13.32
N LYS A 65 5.06 -18.89 -13.70
CA LYS A 65 4.70 -18.53 -15.07
C LYS A 65 5.97 -18.63 -15.93
N PRO A 66 6.03 -19.53 -16.93
CA PRO A 66 7.12 -19.49 -17.90
C PRO A 66 7.08 -18.13 -18.57
N SER A 67 8.25 -17.49 -18.69
CA SER A 67 8.43 -16.29 -19.50
C SER A 67 7.98 -16.61 -20.93
N GLN A 68 6.75 -16.25 -21.29
CA GLN A 68 6.32 -16.12 -22.69
C GLN A 68 6.91 -14.81 -23.23
N HIS A 69 8.24 -14.77 -23.30
CA HIS A 69 8.98 -13.82 -24.11
C HIS A 69 10.10 -14.65 -24.70
N ASP A 70 9.86 -15.12 -25.92
CA ASP A 70 10.85 -15.42 -26.96
C ASP A 70 10.27 -16.45 -27.95
N ILE A 71 9.36 -16.01 -28.84
CA ILE A 71 9.30 -16.47 -30.24
C ILE A 71 8.81 -15.28 -31.10
N ASP A 72 9.80 -14.65 -31.71
CA ASP A 72 9.90 -14.19 -33.10
C ASP A 72 8.68 -13.70 -33.91
N ASN A 73 8.94 -12.55 -34.54
CA ASN A 73 8.33 -11.94 -35.72
C ASN A 73 7.38 -12.81 -36.57
N GLN A 74 6.14 -12.33 -36.74
CA GLN A 74 5.53 -12.13 -38.06
C GLN A 74 4.37 -11.15 -37.96
N ASP A 75 4.39 -10.16 -38.86
CA ASP A 75 3.33 -9.20 -39.12
C ASP A 75 1.97 -9.89 -39.20
N GLU A 76 0.97 -9.35 -38.53
CA GLU A 76 -0.31 -9.03 -39.16
C GLU A 76 -0.98 -7.85 -38.45
N GLU A 77 -1.27 -6.83 -39.25
CA GLU A 77 -2.18 -5.73 -39.00
C GLU A 77 -3.40 -6.15 -38.16
N LYS A 78 -3.35 -5.83 -36.87
CA LYS A 78 -4.57 -5.66 -36.09
C LYS A 78 -4.58 -4.27 -35.50
N ASP A 79 -5.28 -3.43 -36.24
CA ASP A 79 -5.93 -2.18 -35.88
C ASP A 79 -6.31 -2.14 -34.39
N ASN A 80 -5.32 -1.80 -33.58
CA ASN A 80 -5.51 -1.29 -32.24
C ASN A 80 -5.08 0.15 -32.37
N THR A 81 -6.06 1.02 -32.57
CA THR A 81 -6.01 2.45 -32.30
C THR A 81 -5.53 2.66 -30.86
N LYS A 82 -4.23 2.48 -30.66
CA LYS A 82 -3.50 2.89 -29.47
C LYS A 82 -3.82 4.36 -29.34
N HIS A 83 -4.68 4.68 -28.39
CA HIS A 83 -4.85 6.03 -27.88
C HIS A 83 -3.45 6.49 -27.47
N ARG A 84 -2.72 7.10 -28.40
CA ARG A 84 -1.51 7.83 -28.11
C ARG A 84 -2.01 9.00 -27.29
N ARG A 85 -1.98 8.83 -25.96
CA ARG A 85 -2.20 9.92 -25.00
C ARG A 85 -1.32 11.07 -25.44
N LYS A 86 -1.95 12.05 -26.10
CA LYS A 86 -1.25 13.20 -26.63
C LYS A 86 -1.21 14.19 -25.49
N VAL A 87 -0.08 14.19 -24.79
CA VAL A 87 0.22 15.20 -23.77
C VAL A 87 0.68 16.44 -24.53
N SER A 88 -0.12 17.50 -24.52
CA SER A 88 0.33 18.83 -24.91
C SER A 88 0.67 19.59 -23.64
N PHE A 89 1.83 20.25 -23.63
CA PHE A 89 2.13 21.25 -22.61
C PHE A 89 1.36 22.54 -22.94
N SER A 90 1.06 23.34 -21.91
CA SER A 90 0.61 24.72 -22.10
C SER A 90 1.69 25.49 -22.85
N ASP A 91 1.31 26.38 -23.77
CA ASP A 91 2.28 27.28 -24.44
C ASP A 91 2.90 28.26 -23.43
N ASP A 92 2.20 28.54 -22.33
CA ASP A 92 2.69 29.35 -21.22
C ASP A 92 3.43 28.48 -20.20
N VAL A 93 4.74 28.29 -20.42
CA VAL A 93 5.65 27.66 -19.45
C VAL A 93 6.56 28.72 -18.84
N HIS A 94 6.45 28.88 -17.53
CA HIS A 94 7.40 29.69 -16.76
C HIS A 94 8.57 28.78 -16.34
N VAL A 95 9.76 29.04 -16.90
CA VAL A 95 10.99 28.33 -16.55
C VAL A 95 11.76 29.18 -15.53
N GLY A 96 11.80 28.73 -14.28
CA GLY A 96 12.68 29.30 -13.25
C GLY A 96 14.00 28.54 -13.19
N GLU A 97 15.12 29.23 -12.97
CA GLU A 97 16.39 28.55 -12.73
C GLU A 97 16.30 27.71 -11.45
N ALA A 98 16.91 26.53 -11.46
CA ALA A 98 16.84 25.62 -10.30
C ALA A 98 17.43 26.24 -9.02
N GLN A 99 18.26 27.27 -9.15
CA GLN A 99 18.91 28.00 -8.07
C GLN A 99 17.98 29.03 -7.40
N ASP A 100 16.95 29.51 -8.12
CA ASP A 100 15.98 30.50 -7.63
C ASP A 100 14.81 29.86 -6.88
N ILE A 101 14.73 28.53 -6.91
CA ILE A 101 13.67 27.74 -6.28
C ILE A 101 14.28 26.98 -5.12
N ASP A 102 13.88 27.32 -3.89
CA ASP A 102 14.21 26.53 -2.72
C ASP A 102 13.52 25.16 -2.81
N ARG A 103 14.28 24.17 -3.27
CA ARG A 103 13.87 22.75 -3.33
C ARG A 103 14.22 22.00 -2.04
N SER A 104 14.75 22.69 -1.03
CA SER A 104 15.06 22.04 0.23
C SER A 104 13.75 21.62 0.89
N VAL A 105 13.62 20.31 1.10
CA VAL A 105 12.57 19.80 1.97
C VAL A 105 13.03 20.12 3.38
N SER A 106 12.22 20.83 4.15
CA SER A 106 12.48 21.03 5.58
C SER A 106 12.80 19.67 6.20
N PRO A 107 13.90 19.51 6.94
CA PRO A 107 14.26 18.22 7.53
C PRO A 107 13.22 17.87 8.59
N VAL A 108 12.20 17.13 8.17
CA VAL A 108 11.20 16.56 9.07
C VAL A 108 11.78 15.26 9.60
N ALA A 109 11.93 15.17 10.92
CA ALA A 109 12.34 13.94 11.57
C ALA A 109 11.35 12.82 11.21
N PRO A 110 11.83 11.59 10.93
CA PRO A 110 10.93 10.47 10.72
C PRO A 110 10.08 10.27 11.98
N PRO A 111 8.77 10.05 11.85
CA PRO A 111 7.91 9.82 13.00
C PRO A 111 8.37 8.60 13.77
N SER A 112 8.33 8.69 15.09
CA SER A 112 8.58 7.55 15.98
C SER A 112 7.53 6.46 15.78
N VAL A 113 7.88 5.23 16.16
CA VAL A 113 6.93 4.10 16.15
C VAL A 113 5.70 4.44 17.00
N GLU A 114 5.88 5.12 18.12
CA GLU A 114 4.80 5.47 19.05
C GLU A 114 3.83 6.51 18.45
N GLU A 115 4.35 7.55 17.78
CA GLU A 115 3.54 8.52 17.03
C GLU A 115 2.78 7.85 15.89
N MET A 116 3.42 6.93 15.18
CA MET A 116 2.78 6.18 14.09
C MET A 116 1.64 5.29 14.60
N LEU A 117 1.83 4.63 15.75
CA LEU A 117 0.80 3.82 16.41
C LEU A 117 -0.36 4.67 16.91
N PHE A 118 -0.08 5.85 17.47
CA PHE A 118 -1.10 6.80 17.88
C PHE A 118 -1.98 7.24 16.69
N VAL A 119 -1.36 7.68 15.60
CA VAL A 119 -2.09 8.09 14.37
C VAL A 119 -2.98 6.97 13.84
N ARG A 120 -2.47 5.73 13.85
CA ARG A 120 -3.22 4.56 13.39
C ARG A 120 -4.43 4.26 14.28
N ALA A 121 -4.28 4.42 15.60
CA ALA A 121 -5.37 4.21 16.54
C ALA A 121 -6.40 5.36 16.55
N SER A 122 -5.98 6.58 16.25
CA SER A 122 -6.81 7.79 16.29
C SER A 122 -7.55 8.12 14.99
N ARG A 123 -7.18 7.50 13.87
CA ARG A 123 -7.80 7.74 12.56
C ARG A 123 -8.40 6.45 12.05
N ASP A 124 -9.68 6.49 11.67
CA ASP A 124 -10.23 5.42 10.84
C ASP A 124 -9.55 5.51 9.47
N ILE A 125 -8.77 4.47 9.11
CA ILE A 125 -8.23 4.36 7.75
C ILE A 125 -9.45 4.15 6.86
N PRO A 126 -9.67 5.00 5.84
CA PRO A 126 -10.73 4.76 4.87
C PRO A 126 -10.52 3.38 4.25
N THR A 127 -11.41 2.44 4.56
CA THR A 127 -11.41 1.10 3.96
C THR A 127 -12.04 1.11 2.56
N GLN A 128 -12.65 2.24 2.20
CA GLN A 128 -13.25 2.46 0.90
C GLN A 128 -12.16 2.54 -0.17
N ASN A 129 -12.29 1.67 -1.17
CA ASN A 129 -11.42 1.70 -2.33
C ASN A 129 -11.82 2.87 -3.23
N TYR A 130 -11.04 3.95 -3.21
CA TYR A 130 -11.22 5.11 -4.09
C TYR A 130 -10.66 4.89 -5.51
N SER A 131 -10.27 3.66 -5.89
CA SER A 131 -9.80 3.34 -7.25
C SER A 131 -10.82 3.74 -8.33
N MET A 132 -12.11 3.76 -7.98
CA MET A 132 -13.23 4.14 -8.86
C MET A 132 -13.14 5.60 -9.35
N TYR A 133 -12.48 6.49 -8.60
CA TYR A 133 -12.31 7.88 -9.00
C TYR A 133 -11.24 8.06 -10.09
N TRP A 134 -10.39 7.05 -10.30
CA TRP A 134 -9.33 7.07 -11.32
C TRP A 134 -9.77 6.47 -12.66
N THR A 135 -11.00 5.95 -12.74
CA THR A 135 -11.54 5.30 -13.94
C THR A 135 -12.67 6.10 -14.62
N LEU A 136 -13.04 7.27 -14.10
CA LEU A 136 -14.24 8.00 -14.52
C LEU A 136 -14.04 9.00 -15.68
N ASP A 137 -12.81 9.22 -16.16
CA ASP A 137 -12.56 10.12 -17.30
C ASP A 137 -12.49 9.37 -18.65
N ALA A 138 -13.55 8.63 -19.00
CA ALA A 138 -13.63 7.95 -20.30
C ALA A 138 -14.97 8.11 -21.03
N SER A 139 -15.77 9.13 -20.68
CA SER A 139 -17.00 9.43 -21.40
C SER A 139 -17.50 10.85 -21.12
N THR A 140 -17.01 11.82 -21.89
CA THR A 140 -17.79 12.97 -22.37
C THR A 140 -17.16 13.44 -23.69
#